data_AF-A0A0N4YB87-F1
#
_entry.id   AF-A0A0N4YB87-F1
#
_cell.length_a   1.000
_cell.length_b   1.000
_cell.length_c   1.000
_cell.angle_alpha   90.00
_cell.angle_beta   90.00
_cell.angle_gamma   90.00
#
_symmetry.space_group_name_H-M   'P 1'
#
loop_
_entity.id
_entity.type
_entity.pdbx_description
1 polymer ?
#
loop_
_entity_poly.entity_id
_entity_poly.type
_entity_poly.pdbx_seq_one_letter_code
_entity_poly.pdbx_strand_id
1 'polypeptide(L)'
;MKVIVVTEERRLYFFAAYAPQTGCSEEVKDEFWALLHEKTAEIPSEEMVVVAGDLNGHVGISKDGFKCHGGFGNGIRNEDGERILDYACSHNLAITNTMFRKHPSHLISFYSGNTRSQIDYVLVRRRDAKLVSDAKIVPYETVATQHRTLICTMKITPPKREWVERVEETWQSMKTSVCEAARSQLGVTKPGRRRIDKQTWLWTDEVKEKVRTKKSLYHTFLHSKTADNWSAYRDAKRAVKKAVTNAKAANYEEVNRLLESREGERHIYRLARSRQRQTEDVLRFYGVNDENGQLLMDRTKVMRRWRDYFEFPQKSSLIHRYPTLSLLLIPSSLSRSKT
;
A
#
# COMPACT_ATOMS: atom_id res chain seq x y z
N MET A 1 -25.64 17.42 10.31
CA MET A 1 -24.24 17.71 10.73
C MET A 1 -23.35 17.69 9.49
N LYS A 2 -22.47 18.69 9.28
CA LYS A 2 -21.52 18.75 8.16
C LYS A 2 -20.12 18.41 8.68
N VAL A 3 -19.51 17.36 8.15
CA VAL A 3 -18.12 16.97 8.44
C VAL A 3 -17.31 17.18 7.17
N ILE A 4 -16.24 17.96 7.26
CA ILE A 4 -15.34 18.20 6.12
C ILE A 4 -14.09 17.37 6.36
N VAL A 5 -13.82 16.44 5.45
CA VAL A 5 -12.57 15.68 5.42
C VAL A 5 -11.70 16.29 4.33
N VAL A 6 -10.65 16.99 4.75
CA VAL A 6 -9.67 17.58 3.84
C VAL A 6 -8.52 16.59 3.69
N THR A 7 -8.29 16.12 2.47
CA THR A 7 -7.04 15.45 2.08
C THR A 7 -6.14 16.48 1.39
N GLU A 8 -4.85 16.18 1.21
CA GLU A 8 -3.88 17.09 0.55
C GLU A 8 -4.35 17.56 -0.85
N GLU A 9 -5.28 16.84 -1.49
CA GLU A 9 -5.65 17.07 -2.89
C GLU A 9 -7.15 17.17 -3.16
N ARG A 10 -7.98 16.71 -2.22
CA ARG A 10 -9.45 16.70 -2.36
C ARG A 10 -10.12 17.08 -1.07
N ARG A 11 -11.16 17.89 -1.19
CA ARG A 11 -12.11 18.17 -0.11
C ARG A 11 -13.31 17.26 -0.30
N LEU A 12 -13.59 16.47 0.74
CA LEU A 12 -14.76 15.64 0.87
C LEU A 12 -15.71 16.30 1.87
N TYR A 13 -16.92 16.59 1.43
CA TYR A 13 -17.99 17.12 2.26
C TYR A 13 -18.94 15.97 2.56
N PHE A 14 -19.08 15.69 3.85
CA PHE A 14 -19.97 14.68 4.36
C PHE A 14 -21.14 15.36 5.10
N PHE A 15 -22.35 15.16 4.60
CA PHE A 15 -23.58 15.60 5.25
C PHE A 15 -24.23 14.40 5.92
N ALA A 16 -24.26 14.41 7.25
CA ALA A 16 -25.13 13.53 8.02
C ALA A 16 -26.52 14.17 8.12
N ALA A 17 -27.52 13.48 7.60
CA ALA A 17 -28.90 13.98 7.50
C ALA A 17 -29.87 13.04 8.23
N TYR A 18 -30.85 13.63 8.90
CA TYR A 18 -31.98 12.93 9.50
C TYR A 18 -33.24 13.67 9.05
N ALA A 19 -33.94 13.13 8.04
CA ALA A 19 -35.11 13.79 7.49
C ALA A 19 -36.30 13.66 8.47
N PRO A 20 -37.27 14.59 8.43
CA PRO A 20 -38.51 14.45 9.20
C PRO A 20 -39.25 13.16 8.83
N GLN A 21 -39.98 12.58 9.79
CA GLN A 21 -40.80 11.39 9.53
C GLN A 21 -41.93 11.71 8.56
N THR A 22 -42.44 10.69 7.85
CA THR A 22 -43.54 10.84 6.88
C THR A 22 -44.79 11.51 7.45
N GLY A 23 -45.05 11.35 8.76
CA GLY A 23 -46.18 11.99 9.45
C GLY A 23 -45.96 13.44 9.91
N CYS A 24 -44.76 14.01 9.73
CA CYS A 24 -44.51 15.43 10.02
C CYS A 24 -45.22 16.34 9.01
N SER A 25 -45.44 17.61 9.38
CA SER A 25 -46.07 18.58 8.49
C SER A 25 -45.17 18.91 7.28
N GLU A 26 -45.80 19.33 6.19
CA GLU A 26 -45.10 19.60 4.93
C GLU A 26 -44.14 20.78 5.07
N GLU A 27 -44.47 21.77 5.90
CA GLU A 27 -43.58 22.92 6.16
C GLU A 27 -42.25 22.49 6.78
N VAL A 28 -42.29 21.54 7.73
CA VAL A 28 -41.07 21.00 8.38
C VAL A 28 -40.22 20.22 7.38
N LYS A 29 -40.86 19.47 6.48
CA LYS A 29 -40.17 18.73 5.42
C LYS A 29 -39.53 19.69 4.42
N ASP A 30 -40.27 20.70 3.98
CA ASP A 30 -39.79 21.68 3.01
C ASP A 30 -38.62 22.50 3.56
N GLU A 31 -38.67 22.93 4.83
CA GLU A 31 -37.57 23.62 5.50
C GLU A 31 -36.29 22.76 5.53
N PHE A 32 -36.44 21.47 5.89
CA PHE A 32 -35.32 20.53 5.90
C PHE A 32 -34.69 20.36 4.50
N TRP A 33 -35.52 20.12 3.48
CA TRP A 33 -35.03 19.89 2.12
C TRP A 33 -34.44 21.15 1.50
N ALA A 34 -35.02 22.32 1.77
CA ALA A 34 -34.49 23.61 1.33
C ALA A 34 -33.09 23.86 1.93
N LEU A 35 -32.93 23.63 3.24
CA LEU A 35 -31.63 23.77 3.90
C LEU A 35 -30.60 22.79 3.34
N LEU A 36 -30.98 21.51 3.15
CA LEU A 36 -30.06 20.52 2.60
C LEU A 36 -29.69 20.85 1.15
N HIS A 37 -30.64 21.36 0.35
CA HIS A 37 -30.41 21.84 -1.00
C HIS A 37 -29.39 22.98 -1.02
N GLU A 38 -29.63 24.05 -0.24
CA GLU A 38 -28.75 25.21 -0.13
C GLU A 38 -27.31 24.78 0.25
N LYS A 39 -27.15 23.99 1.31
CA LYS A 39 -25.82 23.58 1.79
C LYS A 39 -25.08 22.67 0.82
N THR A 40 -25.81 21.93 -0.01
CA THR A 40 -25.21 21.08 -1.05
C THR A 40 -24.83 21.89 -2.27
N ALA A 41 -25.64 22.90 -2.64
CA ALA A 41 -25.40 23.81 -3.76
C ALA A 41 -24.19 24.73 -3.52
N GLU A 42 -23.89 25.08 -2.26
CA GLU A 42 -22.67 25.81 -1.88
C GLU A 42 -21.37 25.06 -2.26
N ILE A 43 -21.43 23.74 -2.42
CA ILE A 43 -20.24 22.92 -2.66
C ILE A 43 -19.90 22.92 -4.16
N PRO A 44 -18.69 23.38 -4.55
CA PRO A 44 -18.22 23.34 -5.92
C PRO A 44 -18.41 21.97 -6.58
N SER A 45 -18.71 21.99 -7.88
CA SER A 45 -18.95 20.77 -8.65
C SER A 45 -17.71 19.86 -8.71
N GLU A 46 -16.54 20.47 -8.49
CA GLU A 46 -15.19 19.92 -8.47
C GLU A 46 -14.89 19.15 -7.18
N GLU A 47 -15.65 19.37 -6.11
CA GLU A 47 -15.45 18.78 -4.79
C GLU A 47 -16.38 17.58 -4.53
N MET A 48 -15.91 16.63 -3.72
CA MET A 48 -16.66 15.39 -3.46
C MET A 48 -17.74 15.66 -2.41
N VAL A 49 -18.96 15.21 -2.70
CA VAL A 49 -20.09 15.30 -1.78
C VAL A 49 -20.60 13.91 -1.50
N VAL A 50 -20.78 13.63 -0.20
CA VAL A 50 -21.45 12.45 0.32
C VAL A 50 -22.54 12.93 1.28
N VAL A 51 -23.77 12.49 1.06
CA VAL A 51 -24.89 12.69 1.99
C VAL A 51 -25.28 11.32 2.49
N ALA A 52 -25.40 11.16 3.80
CA ALA A 52 -25.74 9.87 4.40
C ALA A 52 -26.64 10.04 5.62
N GLY A 53 -27.54 9.08 5.79
CA GLY A 53 -28.36 8.98 7.00
C GLY A 53 -29.76 8.48 6.70
N ASP A 54 -30.62 8.62 7.68
CA ASP A 54 -32.03 8.25 7.61
C ASP A 54 -32.82 9.37 6.95
N LEU A 55 -33.30 9.11 5.74
CA LEU A 55 -34.05 10.08 4.96
C LEU A 55 -35.57 9.83 5.02
N ASN A 56 -36.03 8.86 5.81
CA ASN A 56 -37.43 8.52 6.08
C ASN A 56 -38.35 8.26 4.87
N GLY A 57 -37.86 8.39 3.63
CA GLY A 57 -38.59 8.09 2.39
C GLY A 57 -38.24 6.74 1.79
N HIS A 58 -39.10 6.24 0.90
CA HIS A 58 -38.91 5.01 0.15
C HIS A 58 -38.71 5.34 -1.34
N VAL A 59 -37.50 5.16 -1.86
CA VAL A 59 -37.20 5.48 -3.27
C VAL A 59 -37.74 4.44 -4.27
N GLY A 60 -38.17 3.27 -3.76
CA GLY A 60 -38.81 2.21 -4.55
C GLY A 60 -37.84 1.20 -5.18
N ILE A 61 -38.39 0.16 -5.80
CA ILE A 61 -37.61 -0.92 -6.46
C ILE A 61 -36.98 -0.44 -7.76
N SER A 62 -37.74 0.25 -8.59
CA SER A 62 -37.38 0.62 -9.96
C SER A 62 -36.85 2.05 -10.08
N LYS A 63 -36.18 2.34 -11.20
CA LYS A 63 -35.61 3.66 -11.49
C LYS A 63 -36.64 4.70 -11.93
N ASP A 64 -37.69 4.28 -12.64
CA ASP A 64 -38.77 5.11 -13.21
C ASP A 64 -38.32 6.44 -13.85
N GLY A 65 -37.21 6.41 -14.59
CA GLY A 65 -36.65 7.58 -15.28
C GLY A 65 -35.63 8.38 -14.46
N PHE A 66 -35.57 8.20 -13.15
CA PHE A 66 -34.60 8.86 -12.28
C PHE A 66 -33.18 8.32 -12.49
N LYS A 67 -32.30 9.15 -13.04
CA LYS A 67 -30.91 8.77 -13.32
C LYS A 67 -30.11 8.51 -12.04
N CYS A 68 -30.50 9.06 -10.90
CA CYS A 68 -29.87 8.87 -9.59
C CYS A 68 -30.11 7.50 -8.97
N HIS A 69 -31.12 6.77 -9.46
CA HIS A 69 -31.52 5.47 -8.96
C HIS A 69 -30.95 4.35 -9.83
N GLY A 70 -30.32 3.35 -9.21
CA GLY A 70 -29.64 2.25 -9.91
C GLY A 70 -30.53 1.08 -10.32
N GLY A 71 -31.80 1.08 -9.87
CA GLY A 71 -32.80 0.06 -10.23
C GLY A 71 -32.78 -1.20 -9.35
N PHE A 72 -32.04 -1.19 -8.25
CA PHE A 72 -31.99 -2.27 -7.26
C PHE A 72 -32.42 -1.79 -5.86
N GLY A 73 -33.39 -0.89 -5.78
CA GLY A 73 -33.95 -0.44 -4.51
C GLY A 73 -34.92 -1.45 -3.91
N ASN A 74 -35.58 -1.07 -2.81
CA ASN A 74 -36.56 -1.90 -2.11
C ASN A 74 -37.82 -1.11 -1.75
N GLY A 75 -38.95 -1.82 -1.68
CA GLY A 75 -40.24 -1.25 -1.27
C GLY A 75 -40.99 -0.52 -2.39
N ILE A 76 -42.15 0.02 -2.04
CA ILE A 76 -42.98 0.84 -2.93
C ILE A 76 -42.57 2.29 -2.74
N ARG A 77 -42.45 3.05 -3.83
CA ARG A 77 -42.09 4.46 -3.74
C ARG A 77 -43.20 5.25 -3.04
N ASN A 78 -42.82 6.18 -2.16
CA ASN A 78 -43.72 7.15 -1.54
C ASN A 78 -43.29 8.59 -1.87
N GLU A 79 -44.10 9.57 -1.47
CA GLU A 79 -43.88 11.00 -1.70
C GLU A 79 -42.54 11.49 -1.13
N ASP A 80 -42.17 11.07 0.08
CA ASP A 80 -40.86 11.41 0.66
C ASP A 80 -39.70 10.76 -0.12
N GLY A 81 -39.93 9.59 -0.71
CA GLY A 81 -39.02 8.95 -1.64
C GLY A 81 -38.80 9.72 -2.93
N GLU A 82 -39.85 10.36 -3.46
CA GLU A 82 -39.76 11.26 -4.61
C GLU A 82 -38.93 12.50 -4.26
N ARG A 83 -39.11 13.08 -3.07
CA ARG A 83 -38.25 14.20 -2.59
C ARG A 83 -36.77 13.83 -2.56
N ILE A 84 -36.43 12.62 -2.09
CA ILE A 84 -35.04 12.11 -2.11
C ILE A 84 -34.52 12.04 -3.55
N LEU A 85 -35.34 11.55 -4.49
CA LEU A 85 -34.98 11.40 -5.89
C LEU A 85 -34.80 12.76 -6.58
N ASP A 86 -35.67 13.73 -6.32
CA ASP A 86 -35.59 15.09 -6.87
C ASP A 86 -34.36 15.84 -6.33
N TYR A 87 -34.11 15.75 -5.02
CA TYR A 87 -32.89 16.26 -4.40
C TYR A 87 -31.63 15.62 -4.99
N ALA A 88 -31.62 14.29 -5.15
CA ALA A 88 -30.48 13.58 -5.71
C ALA A 88 -30.24 13.95 -7.19
N CYS A 89 -31.31 14.09 -7.98
CA CYS A 89 -31.21 14.48 -9.39
C CYS A 89 -30.71 15.92 -9.55
N SER A 90 -31.24 16.87 -8.79
CA SER A 90 -30.86 18.29 -8.87
C SER A 90 -29.37 18.52 -8.58
N HIS A 91 -28.77 17.76 -7.67
CA HIS A 91 -27.34 17.86 -7.33
C HIS A 91 -26.44 16.84 -8.04
N ASN A 92 -26.99 16.13 -9.04
CA ASN A 92 -26.30 15.06 -9.77
C ASN A 92 -25.63 14.04 -8.82
N LEU A 93 -26.38 13.58 -7.83
CA LEU A 93 -25.99 12.53 -6.89
C LEU A 93 -26.45 11.15 -7.41
N ALA A 94 -25.83 10.11 -6.89
CA ALA A 94 -26.16 8.71 -7.10
C ALA A 94 -26.57 8.10 -5.76
N ILE A 95 -27.73 7.45 -5.71
CA ILE A 95 -28.19 6.74 -4.52
C ILE A 95 -27.53 5.36 -4.50
N THR A 96 -26.39 5.26 -3.82
CA THR A 96 -25.48 4.11 -3.94
C THR A 96 -26.12 2.79 -3.52
N ASN A 97 -27.03 2.83 -2.53
CA ASN A 97 -27.78 1.66 -2.04
C ASN A 97 -28.56 0.95 -3.16
N THR A 98 -28.95 1.70 -4.19
CA THR A 98 -29.82 1.22 -5.28
C THR A 98 -29.02 0.80 -6.52
N MET A 99 -27.68 0.99 -6.50
CA MET A 99 -26.77 0.70 -7.62
C MET A 99 -26.28 -0.75 -7.65
N PHE A 100 -26.43 -1.48 -6.56
CA PHE A 100 -25.93 -2.84 -6.42
C PHE A 100 -27.09 -3.80 -6.19
N ARG A 101 -27.15 -4.88 -6.98
CA ARG A 101 -28.10 -5.96 -6.72
C ARG A 101 -27.72 -6.69 -5.44
N LYS A 102 -28.61 -6.72 -4.46
CA LYS A 102 -28.40 -7.33 -3.14
C LYS A 102 -29.55 -8.24 -2.74
N HIS A 103 -29.28 -9.14 -1.81
CA HIS A 103 -30.31 -9.88 -1.10
C HIS A 103 -31.12 -8.91 -0.21
N PRO A 104 -32.45 -9.08 -0.04
CA PRO A 104 -33.29 -8.14 0.71
C PRO A 104 -32.80 -7.82 2.13
N SER A 105 -32.20 -8.78 2.83
CA SER A 105 -31.61 -8.58 4.17
C SER A 105 -30.47 -7.55 4.21
N HIS A 106 -29.85 -7.25 3.07
CA HIS A 106 -28.80 -6.25 2.91
C HIS A 106 -29.33 -4.90 2.37
N LEU A 107 -30.64 -4.77 2.16
CA LEU A 107 -31.31 -3.53 1.72
C LEU A 107 -32.17 -2.92 2.82
N ILE A 108 -32.79 -3.74 3.66
CA ILE A 108 -33.70 -3.31 4.73
C ILE A 108 -32.91 -2.74 5.90
N SER A 109 -33.08 -1.45 6.18
CA SER A 109 -32.37 -0.73 7.23
C SER A 109 -33.17 -0.58 8.53
N PHE A 110 -34.51 -0.64 8.45
CA PHE A 110 -35.39 -0.41 9.59
C PHE A 110 -36.41 -1.55 9.80
N TYR A 111 -36.64 -1.89 11.07
CA TYR A 111 -37.57 -2.92 11.51
C TYR A 111 -38.49 -2.38 12.62
N SER A 112 -39.80 -2.38 12.38
CA SER A 112 -40.81 -2.05 13.40
C SER A 112 -41.97 -3.03 13.32
N GLY A 113 -42.07 -3.92 14.31
CA GLY A 113 -43.03 -5.03 14.28
C GLY A 113 -42.85 -5.90 13.03
N ASN A 114 -43.89 -5.98 12.21
CA ASN A 114 -43.87 -6.70 10.94
C ASN A 114 -43.40 -5.83 9.75
N THR A 115 -43.22 -4.53 9.95
CA THR A 115 -42.81 -3.59 8.91
C THR A 115 -41.30 -3.60 8.72
N ARG A 116 -40.87 -3.63 7.46
CA ARG A 116 -39.47 -3.70 7.04
C ARG A 116 -39.24 -2.69 5.94
N SER A 117 -38.36 -1.72 6.20
CA SER A 117 -38.20 -0.58 5.31
C SER A 117 -36.74 -0.29 4.98
N GLN A 118 -36.52 0.29 3.80
CA GLN A 118 -35.27 0.91 3.42
C GLN A 118 -35.48 2.42 3.53
N ILE A 119 -34.80 3.06 4.49
CA ILE A 119 -34.91 4.50 4.77
C ILE A 119 -33.54 5.16 4.99
N ASP A 120 -32.51 4.36 5.29
CA ASP A 120 -31.13 4.82 5.37
C ASP A 120 -30.46 4.77 4.00
N TYR A 121 -29.92 5.90 3.55
CA TYR A 121 -29.31 6.03 2.23
C TYR A 121 -27.93 6.68 2.30
N VAL A 122 -27.07 6.31 1.35
CA VAL A 122 -25.83 7.03 1.04
C VAL A 122 -25.89 7.53 -0.39
N LEU A 123 -25.80 8.84 -0.56
CA LEU A 123 -25.81 9.55 -1.81
C LEU A 123 -24.42 10.10 -2.08
N VAL A 124 -23.89 9.87 -3.27
CA VAL A 124 -22.55 10.31 -3.67
C VAL A 124 -22.63 11.07 -4.98
N ARG A 125 -21.86 12.14 -5.15
CA ARG A 125 -21.79 12.87 -6.42
C ARG A 125 -21.51 11.90 -7.58
N ARG A 126 -22.28 11.99 -8.67
CA ARG A 126 -22.31 10.98 -9.74
C ARG A 126 -20.95 10.66 -10.33
N ARG A 127 -20.13 11.68 -10.57
CA ARG A 127 -18.77 11.55 -11.11
C ARG A 127 -17.86 10.70 -10.22
N ASP A 128 -18.12 10.70 -8.90
CA ASP A 128 -17.36 10.02 -7.85
C ASP A 128 -18.00 8.67 -7.48
N ALA A 129 -19.21 8.37 -7.95
CA ALA A 129 -19.91 7.11 -7.68
C ALA A 129 -19.12 5.87 -8.12
N LYS A 130 -18.24 5.98 -9.12
CA LYS A 130 -17.32 4.91 -9.54
C LYS A 130 -16.31 4.49 -8.46
N LEU A 131 -16.09 5.34 -7.47
CA LEU A 131 -15.23 5.03 -6.32
C LEU A 131 -15.95 4.15 -5.31
N VAL A 132 -17.28 4.13 -5.33
CA VAL A 132 -18.10 3.29 -4.47
C VAL A 132 -18.04 1.86 -5.00
N SER A 133 -17.57 0.96 -4.15
CA SER A 133 -17.40 -0.47 -4.48
C SER A 133 -18.50 -1.35 -3.89
N ASP A 134 -19.13 -0.91 -2.80
CA ASP A 134 -20.23 -1.61 -2.16
C ASP A 134 -21.06 -0.64 -1.31
N ALA A 135 -22.36 -0.91 -1.18
CA ALA A 135 -23.26 -0.27 -0.22
C ALA A 135 -24.25 -1.34 0.28
N LYS A 136 -24.28 -1.61 1.58
CA LYS A 136 -25.11 -2.69 2.15
C LYS A 136 -25.45 -2.46 3.61
N ILE A 137 -26.59 -3.00 4.01
CA ILE A 137 -26.94 -3.18 5.42
C ILE A 137 -26.23 -4.41 5.99
N VAL A 138 -25.71 -4.28 7.22
CA VAL A 138 -25.17 -5.41 7.99
C VAL A 138 -26.28 -6.00 8.88
N PRO A 139 -26.78 -7.23 8.59
CA PRO A 139 -28.00 -7.74 9.21
C PRO A 139 -27.93 -7.98 10.73
N TYR A 140 -26.73 -8.13 11.29
CA TYR A 140 -26.50 -8.53 12.68
C TYR A 140 -25.90 -7.40 13.53
N GLU A 141 -25.60 -6.26 12.92
CA GLU A 141 -25.13 -5.07 13.63
C GLU A 141 -26.30 -4.09 13.75
N THR A 142 -26.69 -3.83 14.99
CA THR A 142 -27.76 -2.90 15.32
C THR A 142 -27.16 -1.65 15.96
N VAL A 143 -27.48 -0.48 15.39
CA VAL A 143 -27.09 0.81 15.98
C VAL A 143 -28.13 1.29 17.00
N ALA A 144 -29.37 0.83 16.84
CA ALA A 144 -30.50 1.02 17.73
C ALA A 144 -31.40 -0.23 17.68
N THR A 145 -32.40 -0.31 18.55
CA THR A 145 -33.36 -1.44 18.61
C THR A 145 -34.03 -1.75 17.27
N GLN A 146 -34.22 -0.74 16.40
CA GLN A 146 -34.94 -0.89 15.13
C GLN A 146 -34.06 -0.67 13.88
N HIS A 147 -32.93 0.03 14.00
CA HIS A 147 -32.06 0.39 12.88
C HIS A 147 -30.84 -0.52 12.76
N ARG A 148 -30.50 -0.84 11.52
CA ARG A 148 -29.32 -1.62 11.15
C ARG A 148 -28.28 -0.75 10.46
N THR A 149 -27.01 -1.08 10.67
CA THR A 149 -25.89 -0.30 10.13
C THR A 149 -25.84 -0.38 8.60
N LEU A 150 -25.87 0.78 7.93
CA LEU A 150 -25.53 0.92 6.52
C LEU A 150 -24.02 1.18 6.36
N ILE A 151 -23.35 0.31 5.61
CA ILE A 151 -21.92 0.48 5.26
C ILE A 151 -21.81 0.77 3.77
N CYS A 152 -21.18 1.90 3.45
CA CYS A 152 -20.76 2.26 2.09
C CYS A 152 -19.23 2.22 2.00
N THR A 153 -18.70 1.40 1.09
CA THR A 153 -17.26 1.21 0.90
C THR A 153 -16.79 2.00 -0.31
N MET A 154 -16.07 3.09 -0.06
CA MET A 154 -15.49 3.94 -1.09
C MET A 154 -13.98 3.74 -1.19
N LYS A 155 -13.47 3.53 -2.40
CA LYS A 155 -12.04 3.48 -2.71
C LYS A 155 -11.55 4.87 -3.03
N ILE A 156 -11.10 5.57 -2.00
CA ILE A 156 -10.36 6.82 -2.17
C ILE A 156 -8.90 6.41 -2.36
N THR A 157 -8.52 6.12 -3.61
CA THR A 157 -7.11 5.99 -3.91
C THR A 157 -6.49 7.39 -3.74
N PRO A 158 -5.40 7.57 -2.96
CA PRO A 158 -4.54 8.72 -3.20
C PRO A 158 -4.19 8.72 -4.70
N PRO A 159 -3.94 9.87 -5.32
CA PRO A 159 -3.63 9.85 -6.74
C PRO A 159 -2.51 8.83 -6.97
N LYS A 160 -2.48 8.24 -8.15
CA LYS A 160 -1.16 7.92 -8.67
C LYS A 160 -0.46 9.27 -8.65
N ARG A 161 0.48 9.49 -7.73
CA ARG A 161 1.51 10.50 -7.95
C ARG A 161 2.01 10.19 -9.35
N GLU A 162 1.57 10.98 -10.33
CA GLU A 162 2.37 11.14 -11.51
C GLU A 162 3.62 11.77 -10.95
N TRP A 163 4.60 10.92 -10.68
CA TRP A 163 5.97 11.37 -10.56
C TRP A 163 6.29 11.96 -11.92
N VAL A 164 5.91 13.21 -12.14
CA VAL A 164 6.58 14.11 -13.08
C VAL A 164 7.80 14.71 -12.36
N GLU A 165 8.46 13.92 -11.52
CA GLU A 165 9.90 14.05 -11.38
C GLU A 165 10.45 13.21 -12.52
N ARG A 166 11.24 13.83 -13.40
CA ARG A 166 11.92 13.10 -14.47
C ARG A 166 12.58 11.88 -13.82
N VAL A 167 12.25 10.68 -14.28
CA VAL A 167 12.77 9.41 -13.73
C VAL A 167 14.29 9.48 -13.49
N GLU A 168 14.98 10.22 -14.34
CA GLU A 168 16.40 10.49 -14.23
C GLU A 168 16.77 11.27 -12.95
N GLU A 169 16.07 12.34 -12.59
CA GLU A 169 16.36 13.17 -11.41
C GLU A 169 16.13 12.39 -10.11
N THR A 170 15.04 11.62 -10.01
CA THR A 170 14.76 10.76 -8.85
C THR A 170 15.76 9.61 -8.75
N TRP A 171 16.15 9.03 -9.90
CA TRP A 171 17.21 8.02 -9.96
C TRP A 171 18.56 8.59 -9.54
N GLN A 172 18.93 9.79 -10.01
CA GLN A 172 20.18 10.44 -9.62
C GLN A 172 20.18 10.82 -8.14
N SER A 173 19.06 11.30 -7.59
CA SER A 173 18.91 11.59 -6.17
C SER A 173 19.08 10.32 -5.33
N MET A 174 18.35 9.25 -5.65
CA MET A 174 18.46 7.96 -4.96
C MET A 174 19.88 7.40 -5.06
N LYS A 175 20.48 7.41 -6.26
CA LYS A 175 21.86 6.96 -6.49
C LYS A 175 22.83 7.76 -5.64
N THR A 176 22.68 9.08 -5.56
CA THR A 176 23.54 9.97 -4.79
C THR A 176 23.43 9.65 -3.30
N SER A 177 22.21 9.61 -2.75
CA SER A 177 21.97 9.28 -1.33
C SER A 177 22.53 7.91 -0.95
N VAL A 178 22.31 6.89 -1.78
CA VAL A 178 22.86 5.54 -1.56
C VAL A 178 24.38 5.55 -1.62
N CYS A 179 24.98 6.24 -2.61
CA CYS A 179 26.43 6.34 -2.74
C CYS A 179 27.06 7.11 -1.58
N GLU A 180 26.43 8.18 -1.09
CA GLU A 180 26.92 8.97 0.04
C GLU A 180 26.83 8.20 1.34
N ALA A 181 25.70 7.53 1.60
CA ALA A 181 25.56 6.64 2.75
C ALA A 181 26.60 5.50 2.69
N ALA A 182 26.78 4.86 1.53
CA ALA A 182 27.78 3.81 1.36
C ALA A 182 29.21 4.35 1.58
N ARG A 183 29.55 5.53 1.06
CA ARG A 183 30.86 6.17 1.30
C ARG A 183 31.07 6.50 2.76
N SER A 184 30.04 7.01 3.43
CA SER A 184 30.10 7.36 4.86
C SER A 184 30.25 6.14 5.76
N GLN A 185 29.54 5.06 5.47
CA GLN A 185 29.51 3.87 6.32
C GLN A 185 30.60 2.85 5.98
N LEU A 186 30.93 2.70 4.69
CA LEU A 186 31.84 1.66 4.18
C LEU A 186 33.19 2.21 3.69
N GLY A 187 33.31 3.53 3.56
CA GLY A 187 34.49 4.18 3.00
C GLY A 187 34.61 4.05 1.47
N VAL A 188 35.72 4.54 0.92
CA VAL A 188 36.06 4.45 -0.51
C VAL A 188 37.32 3.63 -0.70
N THR A 189 37.35 2.80 -1.75
CA THR A 189 38.54 2.04 -2.12
C THR A 189 39.67 3.01 -2.47
N LYS A 190 40.86 2.79 -1.89
CA LYS A 190 42.05 3.60 -2.21
C LYS A 190 42.35 3.53 -3.71
N PRO A 191 42.61 4.66 -4.38
CA PRO A 191 43.02 4.65 -5.79
C PRO A 191 44.29 3.79 -5.93
N GLY A 192 44.32 2.91 -6.94
CA GLY A 192 45.45 2.02 -7.21
C GLY A 192 45.30 0.56 -6.76
N ARG A 193 44.22 0.17 -6.04
CA ARG A 193 43.92 -1.27 -5.88
C ARG A 193 43.40 -1.86 -7.19
N ARG A 194 43.99 -2.97 -7.66
CA ARG A 194 43.44 -3.77 -8.77
C ARG A 194 41.96 -4.07 -8.48
N ARG A 195 41.08 -3.69 -9.43
CA ARG A 195 39.71 -4.17 -9.47
C ARG A 195 39.80 -5.69 -9.46
N ILE A 196 39.35 -6.34 -8.38
CA ILE A 196 39.23 -7.80 -8.36
C ILE A 196 38.14 -8.08 -9.38
N ASP A 197 38.52 -8.51 -10.58
CA ASP A 197 37.58 -8.92 -11.61
C ASP A 197 36.96 -10.24 -11.14
N LYS A 198 36.01 -10.14 -10.20
CA LYS A 198 35.12 -11.22 -9.83
C LYS A 198 34.17 -11.40 -11.01
N GLN A 199 34.70 -11.84 -12.15
CA GLN A 199 33.86 -12.35 -13.23
C GLN A 199 33.04 -13.46 -12.60
N THR A 200 31.77 -13.14 -12.47
CA THR A 200 30.76 -14.03 -11.94
C THR A 200 30.68 -15.14 -12.97
N TRP A 201 31.30 -16.29 -12.69
CA TRP A 201 31.46 -17.49 -13.55
C TRP A 201 30.24 -17.87 -14.39
N LEU A 202 29.05 -17.39 -14.02
CA LEU A 202 27.78 -17.50 -14.74
C LEU A 202 27.66 -16.62 -16.01
N TRP A 203 28.49 -15.59 -16.17
CA TRP A 203 28.46 -14.63 -17.28
C TRP A 203 29.45 -14.99 -18.38
N THR A 204 29.23 -16.14 -19.01
CA THR A 204 29.93 -16.50 -20.24
C THR A 204 29.57 -15.53 -21.38
N ASP A 205 30.41 -15.44 -22.40
CA ASP A 205 30.12 -14.58 -23.55
C ASP A 205 28.83 -15.01 -24.27
N GLU A 206 28.52 -16.30 -24.26
CA GLU A 206 27.24 -16.84 -24.72
C GLU A 206 26.04 -16.30 -23.91
N VAL A 207 26.13 -16.30 -22.57
CA VAL A 207 25.06 -15.78 -21.71
C VAL A 207 24.89 -14.27 -21.91
N LYS A 208 26.00 -13.52 -21.99
CA LYS A 208 25.95 -12.07 -22.28
C LYS A 208 25.26 -11.80 -23.61
N GLU A 209 25.60 -12.54 -24.65
CA GLU A 209 25.05 -12.34 -25.99
C GLU A 209 23.56 -12.64 -26.04
N LYS A 210 23.13 -13.78 -25.49
CA LYS A 210 21.69 -14.10 -25.42
C LYS A 210 20.90 -13.08 -24.59
N VAL A 211 21.49 -12.50 -23.55
CA VAL A 211 20.87 -11.41 -22.79
C VAL A 211 20.74 -10.14 -23.61
N ARG A 212 21.73 -9.78 -24.44
CA ARG A 212 21.64 -8.65 -25.39
C ARG A 212 20.54 -8.88 -26.41
N THR A 213 20.49 -10.05 -27.05
CA THR A 213 19.43 -10.41 -27.99
C THR A 213 18.04 -10.32 -27.36
N LYS A 214 17.87 -10.88 -26.15
CA LYS A 214 16.61 -10.79 -25.39
C LYS A 214 16.21 -9.34 -25.13
N LYS A 215 17.15 -8.47 -24.73
CA LYS A 215 16.87 -7.04 -24.49
C LYS A 215 16.46 -6.33 -25.79
N SER A 216 17.18 -6.57 -26.89
CA SER A 216 16.85 -6.02 -28.21
C SER A 216 15.43 -6.40 -28.65
N LEU A 217 15.08 -7.69 -28.61
CA LEU A 217 13.74 -8.17 -28.97
C LEU A 217 12.63 -7.65 -28.07
N TYR A 218 12.93 -7.39 -26.80
CA TYR A 218 11.97 -6.73 -25.90
C TYR A 218 11.69 -5.28 -26.32
N HIS A 219 12.73 -4.53 -26.73
CA HIS A 219 12.54 -3.19 -27.28
C HIS A 219 11.73 -3.21 -28.58
N THR A 220 12.03 -4.14 -29.50
CA THR A 220 11.24 -4.33 -30.73
C THR A 220 9.76 -4.61 -30.43
N PHE A 221 9.48 -5.48 -29.46
CA PHE A 221 8.10 -5.74 -29.00
C PHE A 221 7.41 -4.51 -28.41
N LEU A 222 8.13 -3.69 -27.64
CA LEU A 222 7.57 -2.46 -27.07
C LEU A 222 7.20 -1.44 -28.16
N HIS A 223 8.01 -1.34 -29.22
CA HIS A 223 7.73 -0.49 -30.38
C HIS A 223 6.57 -1.03 -31.24
N SER A 224 6.47 -2.35 -31.42
CA SER A 224 5.43 -2.98 -32.23
C SER A 224 4.91 -4.25 -31.54
N LYS A 225 3.72 -4.13 -30.93
CA LYS A 225 3.10 -5.14 -30.05
C LYS A 225 2.41 -6.27 -30.82
N THR A 226 3.09 -6.84 -31.81
CA THR A 226 2.57 -7.97 -32.60
C THR A 226 2.75 -9.30 -31.87
N ALA A 227 1.95 -10.30 -32.25
CA ALA A 227 2.07 -11.66 -31.74
C ALA A 227 3.45 -12.27 -32.05
N ASP A 228 4.00 -11.99 -33.23
CA ASP A 228 5.30 -12.48 -33.67
C ASP A 228 6.45 -11.92 -32.83
N ASN A 229 6.44 -10.60 -32.58
CA ASN A 229 7.45 -9.96 -31.73
C ASN A 229 7.40 -10.47 -30.29
N TRP A 230 6.19 -10.73 -29.78
CA TRP A 230 6.01 -11.35 -28.47
C TRP A 230 6.53 -12.78 -28.41
N SER A 231 6.31 -13.56 -29.48
CA SER A 231 6.82 -14.93 -29.61
C SER A 231 8.35 -14.94 -29.64
N ALA A 232 8.97 -14.08 -30.46
CA ALA A 232 10.41 -13.95 -30.59
C ALA A 232 11.10 -13.57 -29.25
N TYR A 233 10.55 -12.61 -28.51
CA TYR A 233 11.04 -12.27 -27.17
C TYR A 233 10.94 -13.44 -26.19
N ARG A 234 9.83 -14.20 -26.22
CA ARG A 234 9.62 -15.35 -25.34
C ARG A 234 10.66 -16.44 -25.60
N ASP A 235 10.98 -16.71 -26.86
CA ASP A 235 11.98 -17.71 -27.23
C ASP A 235 13.39 -17.28 -26.86
N ALA A 236 13.73 -16.00 -27.06
CA ALA A 236 15.00 -15.45 -26.55
C ALA A 236 15.11 -15.50 -25.02
N LYS A 237 14.01 -15.26 -24.30
CA LYS A 237 13.96 -15.41 -22.83
C LYS A 237 14.19 -16.86 -22.40
N ARG A 238 13.61 -17.84 -23.09
CA ARG A 238 13.86 -19.27 -22.85
C ARG A 238 15.31 -19.64 -23.16
N ALA A 239 15.87 -19.11 -24.25
CA ALA A 239 17.27 -19.34 -24.63
C ALA A 239 18.26 -18.82 -23.58
N VAL A 240 18.02 -17.64 -23.00
CA VAL A 240 18.81 -17.12 -21.86
C VAL A 240 18.73 -18.07 -20.67
N LYS A 241 17.52 -18.51 -20.30
CA LYS A 241 17.34 -19.44 -19.17
C LYS A 241 18.13 -20.74 -19.39
N LYS A 242 18.07 -21.29 -20.61
CA LYS A 242 18.83 -22.49 -21.00
C LYS A 242 20.34 -22.28 -20.90
N ALA A 243 20.86 -21.19 -21.46
CA ALA A 243 22.31 -20.91 -21.41
C ALA A 243 22.82 -20.69 -19.99
N VAL A 244 22.05 -20.02 -19.13
CA VAL A 244 22.37 -19.89 -17.70
C VAL A 244 22.39 -21.25 -17.00
N THR A 245 21.43 -22.13 -17.29
CA THR A 245 21.44 -23.51 -16.74
C THR A 245 22.65 -24.29 -17.23
N ASN A 246 23.01 -24.21 -18.51
CA ASN A 246 24.17 -24.90 -19.07
C ASN A 246 25.48 -24.37 -18.47
N ALA A 247 25.63 -23.06 -18.32
CA ALA A 247 26.80 -22.46 -17.68
C ALA A 247 26.92 -22.89 -16.20
N LYS A 248 25.79 -23.05 -15.50
CA LYS A 248 25.79 -23.66 -14.16
C LYS A 248 26.25 -25.10 -14.20
N ALA A 249 25.66 -25.93 -15.05
CA ALA A 249 26.00 -27.34 -15.15
C ALA A 249 27.49 -27.54 -15.46
N ALA A 250 28.02 -26.85 -16.47
CA ALA A 250 29.44 -26.93 -16.84
C ALA A 250 30.38 -26.49 -15.70
N ASN A 251 30.03 -25.42 -14.98
CA ASN A 251 30.84 -24.98 -13.84
C ASN A 251 30.79 -25.96 -12.67
N TYR A 252 29.63 -26.56 -12.39
CA TYR A 252 29.52 -27.60 -11.35
C TYR A 252 30.21 -28.90 -11.74
N GLU A 253 30.18 -29.27 -13.02
CA GLU A 253 30.90 -30.44 -13.54
C GLU A 253 32.42 -30.28 -13.40
N GLU A 254 32.95 -29.10 -13.72
CA GLU A 254 34.38 -28.81 -13.52
C GLU A 254 34.76 -28.81 -12.03
N VAL A 255 33.92 -28.22 -11.17
CA VAL A 255 34.13 -28.29 -9.72
C VAL A 255 34.12 -29.75 -9.25
N ASN A 256 33.15 -30.56 -9.66
CA ASN A 256 33.06 -31.98 -9.28
C ASN A 256 34.28 -32.78 -9.74
N ARG A 257 34.75 -32.57 -10.97
CA ARG A 257 35.98 -33.20 -11.50
C ARG A 257 37.21 -32.84 -10.65
N LEU A 258 37.31 -31.59 -10.21
CA LEU A 258 38.37 -31.15 -9.30
C LEU A 258 38.25 -31.82 -7.92
N LEU A 259 37.04 -32.11 -7.45
CA LEU A 259 36.79 -32.81 -6.18
C LEU A 259 37.20 -34.28 -6.21
N GLU A 260 37.12 -34.92 -7.37
CA GLU A 260 37.55 -36.31 -7.58
C GLU A 260 39.09 -36.45 -7.68
N SER A 261 39.82 -35.34 -7.78
CA SER A 261 41.28 -35.33 -7.81
C SER A 261 41.90 -35.38 -6.40
N ARG A 262 43.17 -35.84 -6.32
CA ARG A 262 43.94 -35.88 -5.05
C ARG A 262 44.15 -34.49 -4.41
N GLU A 263 43.96 -33.41 -5.17
CA GLU A 263 43.99 -32.02 -4.68
C GLU A 263 42.60 -31.46 -4.30
N GLY A 264 41.52 -32.19 -4.60
CA GLY A 264 40.13 -31.79 -4.41
C GLY A 264 39.75 -31.53 -2.97
N GLU A 265 40.34 -32.28 -2.03
CA GLU A 265 40.12 -32.12 -0.59
C GLU A 265 40.56 -30.71 -0.12
N ARG A 266 41.75 -30.25 -0.55
CA ARG A 266 42.24 -28.89 -0.26
C ARG A 266 41.43 -27.81 -0.98
N HIS A 267 40.77 -28.14 -2.08
CA HIS A 267 39.90 -27.23 -2.81
C HIS A 267 38.56 -27.01 -2.09
N ILE A 268 37.94 -28.06 -1.53
CA ILE A 268 36.75 -27.96 -0.67
C ILE A 268 37.03 -27.10 0.56
N TYR A 269 38.13 -27.38 1.27
CA TYR A 269 38.47 -26.58 2.45
C TYR A 269 38.72 -25.11 2.11
N ARG A 270 39.29 -24.80 0.94
CA ARG A 270 39.42 -23.42 0.44
C ARG A 270 38.08 -22.78 0.07
N LEU A 271 37.20 -23.50 -0.62
CA LEU A 271 35.86 -23.03 -0.99
C LEU A 271 34.98 -22.80 0.25
N ALA A 272 35.02 -23.73 1.21
CA ALA A 272 34.32 -23.63 2.49
C ALA A 272 34.83 -22.44 3.31
N ARG A 273 36.16 -22.27 3.44
CA ARG A 273 36.75 -21.09 4.11
C ARG A 273 36.42 -19.78 3.39
N SER A 274 36.37 -19.78 2.06
CA SER A 274 35.98 -18.61 1.26
C SER A 274 34.51 -18.24 1.44
N ARG A 275 33.61 -19.23 1.48
CA ARG A 275 32.18 -19.02 1.77
C ARG A 275 31.95 -18.58 3.21
N GLN A 276 32.64 -19.17 4.18
CA GLN A 276 32.58 -18.77 5.58
C GLN A 276 33.02 -17.31 5.76
N ARG A 277 34.12 -16.90 5.12
CA ARG A 277 34.56 -15.49 5.07
C ARG A 277 33.60 -14.55 4.36
N GLN A 278 32.77 -15.06 3.44
CA GLN A 278 31.73 -14.28 2.75
C GLN A 278 30.42 -14.19 3.53
N THR A 279 30.18 -15.09 4.48
CA THR A 279 29.04 -15.03 5.44
C THR A 279 29.40 -14.30 6.74
N GLU A 280 30.69 -14.08 7.01
CA GLU A 280 31.19 -13.24 8.10
C GLU A 280 31.12 -11.76 7.71
N ASP A 281 29.91 -11.23 7.50
CA ASP A 281 29.65 -9.81 7.18
C ASP A 281 29.86 -8.85 8.37
N VAL A 282 30.46 -9.31 9.48
CA VAL A 282 30.73 -8.47 10.65
C VAL A 282 32.11 -8.82 11.21
N LEU A 283 33.08 -7.92 11.01
CA LEU A 283 34.31 -7.88 11.79
C LEU A 283 33.94 -7.87 13.29
N ARG A 284 34.47 -8.81 14.07
CA ARG A 284 34.26 -8.86 15.53
C ARG A 284 34.73 -7.55 16.18
N PHE A 285 33.80 -6.71 16.65
CA PHE A 285 34.12 -5.47 17.40
C PHE A 285 33.71 -5.59 18.88
N TYR A 286 34.55 -5.05 19.78
CA TYR A 286 34.43 -5.16 21.25
C TYR A 286 34.43 -3.79 21.97
N GLY A 287 33.96 -2.71 21.31
CA GLY A 287 34.10 -1.35 21.83
C GLY A 287 32.78 -0.57 21.96
N VAL A 288 32.61 0.18 23.05
CA VAL A 288 31.49 1.12 23.28
C VAL A 288 32.05 2.46 23.76
N ASN A 289 31.56 3.59 23.24
CA ASN A 289 32.03 4.90 23.70
C ASN A 289 31.47 5.24 25.08
N ASP A 290 32.30 5.87 25.92
CA ASP A 290 31.85 6.49 27.16
C ASP A 290 31.07 7.79 26.89
N GLU A 291 30.62 8.44 27.98
CA GLU A 291 29.86 9.70 27.93
C GLU A 291 30.63 10.87 27.30
N ASN A 292 31.96 10.80 27.25
CA ASN A 292 32.84 11.81 26.65
C ASN A 292 33.23 11.46 25.20
N GLY A 293 32.69 10.35 24.65
CA GLY A 293 32.97 9.89 23.28
C GLY A 293 34.24 9.06 23.15
N GLN A 294 34.84 8.60 24.25
CA GLN A 294 36.08 7.81 24.24
C GLN A 294 35.79 6.31 24.21
N LEU A 295 36.47 5.58 23.32
CA LEU A 295 36.19 4.16 23.05
C LEU A 295 36.63 3.25 24.21
N LEU A 296 35.67 2.63 24.90
CA LEU A 296 35.89 1.61 25.92
C LEU A 296 35.96 0.23 25.27
N MET A 297 37.08 -0.46 25.46
CA MET A 297 37.31 -1.83 24.96
C MET A 297 37.32 -2.87 26.09
N ASP A 298 37.33 -2.44 27.35
CA ASP A 298 37.30 -3.34 28.51
C ASP A 298 35.87 -3.86 28.76
N ARG A 299 35.73 -5.19 28.82
CA ARG A 299 34.43 -5.86 28.93
C ARG A 299 33.63 -5.43 30.16
N THR A 300 34.30 -5.18 31.28
CA THR A 300 33.65 -4.79 32.54
C THR A 300 33.12 -3.36 32.45
N LYS A 301 33.91 -2.46 31.86
CA LYS A 301 33.53 -1.06 31.60
C LYS A 301 32.39 -0.96 30.59
N VAL A 302 32.43 -1.78 29.53
CA VAL A 302 31.37 -1.87 28.52
C VAL A 302 30.05 -2.33 29.14
N MET A 303 30.07 -3.38 29.97
CA MET A 303 28.85 -3.88 30.63
C MET A 303 28.28 -2.89 31.65
N ARG A 304 29.14 -2.15 32.36
CA ARG A 304 28.72 -1.07 33.26
C ARG A 304 28.06 0.07 32.48
N ARG A 305 28.65 0.50 31.36
CA ARG A 305 28.09 1.52 30.48
C ARG A 305 26.70 1.16 29.95
N TRP A 306 26.50 -0.11 29.61
CA TRP A 306 25.18 -0.62 29.22
C TRP A 306 24.18 -0.61 30.38
N ARG A 307 24.61 -0.97 31.60
CA ARG A 307 23.76 -0.88 32.79
C ARG A 307 23.30 0.56 33.05
N ASP A 308 24.23 1.52 33.03
CA ASP A 308 23.93 2.93 33.26
C ASP A 308 22.95 3.48 32.21
N TYR A 309 23.02 2.99 30.98
CA TYR A 309 22.09 3.35 29.90
C TYR A 309 20.65 2.84 30.13
N PHE A 310 20.49 1.70 30.80
CA PHE A 310 19.18 1.07 31.04
C PHE A 310 18.59 1.33 32.44
N GLU A 311 19.39 1.80 33.41
CA GLU A 311 18.94 2.09 34.77
C GLU A 311 18.46 3.54 35.00
N PHE A 312 18.60 4.46 34.03
CA PHE A 312 18.07 5.82 34.12
C PHE A 312 16.60 5.91 33.64
N PRO A 313 15.61 6.20 34.51
CA PRO A 313 14.23 6.42 34.10
C PRO A 313 14.10 7.76 33.36
N GLN A 314 13.32 7.75 32.27
CA GLN A 314 12.96 8.94 31.49
C GLN A 314 12.45 10.07 32.41
N LYS A 315 13.28 11.09 32.64
CA LYS A 315 12.79 12.40 33.11
C LYS A 315 12.48 13.24 31.88
N SER A 316 11.18 13.48 31.71
CA SER A 316 10.58 14.41 30.76
C SER A 316 11.10 15.83 30.96
N SER A 317 11.60 16.44 29.89
CA SER A 317 11.26 17.78 29.38
C SER A 317 12.44 18.36 28.59
N LEU A 318 12.10 19.00 27.46
CA LEU A 318 12.96 19.79 26.57
C LEU A 318 13.63 19.05 25.40
N ILE A 319 13.17 19.46 24.22
CA ILE A 319 13.70 19.22 22.89
C ILE A 319 15.04 19.96 22.74
N HIS A 320 16.17 19.25 22.67
CA HIS A 320 17.28 19.44 21.72
C HIS A 320 18.48 18.57 22.10
N ARG A 321 19.10 17.97 21.06
CA ARG A 321 20.27 17.07 21.06
C ARG A 321 19.96 15.62 21.44
N TYR A 322 19.60 14.84 20.43
CA TYR A 322 20.00 13.42 20.43
C TYR A 322 21.53 13.38 20.29
N PRO A 323 22.30 12.85 21.26
CA PRO A 323 23.59 12.29 20.95
C PRO A 323 23.32 11.07 20.07
N THR A 324 23.97 11.03 18.91
CA THR A 324 23.95 9.90 17.99
C THR A 324 24.27 8.59 18.72
N LEU A 325 23.21 7.83 19.03
CA LEU A 325 23.29 6.40 19.32
C LEU A 325 23.58 5.68 18.00
N SER A 326 24.86 5.51 17.70
CA SER A 326 25.31 4.49 16.76
C SER A 326 25.15 3.12 17.42
N LEU A 327 23.91 2.63 17.43
CA LEU A 327 23.50 1.29 17.83
C LEU A 327 23.83 0.31 16.69
N LEU A 328 24.90 -0.47 16.85
CA LEU A 328 25.19 -1.62 15.98
C LEU A 328 24.79 -2.91 16.72
N LEU A 329 23.61 -3.43 16.38
CA LEU A 329 23.06 -4.74 16.81
C LEU A 329 23.95 -5.87 16.24
N ILE A 330 24.75 -6.66 16.99
CA ILE A 330 24.50 -7.83 17.89
C ILE A 330 23.78 -8.99 17.13
N PRO A 331 24.25 -10.29 17.07
CA PRO A 331 24.49 -11.19 18.21
C PRO A 331 25.54 -12.35 18.09
N SER A 332 25.65 -13.06 19.20
CA SER A 332 26.41 -14.26 19.60
C SER A 332 26.52 -15.46 18.64
N SER A 333 27.64 -16.19 18.74
CA SER A 333 27.60 -17.58 19.26
C SER A 333 29.00 -18.13 19.56
N LEU A 334 29.17 -18.68 20.77
CA LEU A 334 29.61 -20.06 21.04
C LEU A 334 30.24 -20.14 22.43
N SER A 335 29.59 -20.90 23.31
CA SER A 335 30.33 -21.77 24.22
C SER A 335 29.53 -23.04 24.49
N ARG A 336 30.01 -24.15 23.94
CA ARG A 336 30.09 -25.40 24.69
C ARG A 336 31.41 -26.09 24.32
N SER A 337 32.44 -25.86 25.15
CA SER A 337 33.39 -26.92 25.51
C SER A 337 32.75 -27.66 26.69
N LYS A 338 32.47 -28.96 26.59
CA LYS A 338 33.37 -30.03 27.03
C LYS A 338 33.98 -29.73 28.41
N THR A 339 33.28 -30.17 29.45
CA THR A 339 33.79 -31.22 30.33
C THR A 339 33.07 -32.49 29.98
#